data_AF-A0A967WMA5-F1
#
_entry.id   AF-A0A967WMA5-F1
#
_cell.length_a   1.000
_cell.length_b   1.000
_cell.length_c   1.000
_cell.angle_alpha   90.00
_cell.angle_beta   90.00
_cell.angle_gamma   90.00
#
_symmetry.space_group_name_H-M   'P 1'
#
loop_
_entity.id
_entity.type
_entity.pdbx_description
1 polymer ?
#
loop_
_entity_poly.entity_id
_entity_poly.type
_entity_poly.pdbx_seq_one_letter_code
_entity_poly.pdbx_strand_id
1 'polypeptide(L)'
;LAGWVANEYLAPLNQSMRLLLPPGLEARTFIVVSQTTGAIHTGQLTAEEAAVLRLLERRGGRVRADLLLGRIPGDDPEAVLHALAERGLVDARYTLVPPKPAPPRVQYVRLLADDATIEASLPRLGRPSKQADALLALANRAGGHPAGSDQDIPQPAAALLTLADLCELAHCTEGPVRALEARGWIEIAERQTLV
;
A
#
# COMPACT_ATOMS: atom_id res chain seq x y z
N LEU A 1 -9.66 -12.78 -38.36
CA LEU A 1 -8.29 -12.80 -37.79
C LEU A 1 -8.26 -13.40 -36.38
N ALA A 2 -8.94 -12.81 -35.39
CA ALA A 2 -8.95 -13.31 -34.01
C ALA A 2 -9.37 -14.79 -33.86
N GLY A 3 -10.41 -15.23 -34.60
CA GLY A 3 -10.83 -16.64 -34.60
C GLY A 3 -9.84 -17.60 -35.26
N TRP A 4 -9.04 -17.13 -36.23
CA TRP A 4 -8.00 -17.95 -36.85
C TRP A 4 -6.83 -18.17 -35.88
N VAL A 5 -6.39 -17.10 -35.19
CA VAL A 5 -5.34 -17.18 -34.16
C VAL A 5 -5.75 -18.11 -33.01
N ALA A 6 -7.00 -18.04 -32.57
CA ALA A 6 -7.49 -18.89 -31.48
C ALA A 6 -7.55 -20.38 -31.85
N ASN A 7 -7.93 -20.69 -33.09
CA ASN A 7 -7.96 -22.08 -33.57
C ASN A 7 -6.56 -22.63 -33.86
N GLU A 8 -5.65 -21.81 -34.39
CA GLU A 8 -4.30 -22.24 -34.77
C GLU A 8 -3.38 -22.43 -33.55
N TYR A 9 -3.44 -21.50 -32.58
CA TYR A 9 -2.58 -21.53 -31.40
C TYR A 9 -3.26 -22.12 -30.16
N LEU A 10 -4.52 -22.58 -30.28
CA LEU A 10 -5.36 -23.12 -29.20
C LEU A 10 -5.41 -22.24 -27.94
N ALA A 11 -5.16 -20.94 -28.09
CA ALA A 11 -5.12 -19.97 -27.02
C ALA A 11 -5.99 -18.75 -27.40
N PRO A 12 -6.87 -18.28 -26.51
CA PRO A 12 -7.62 -17.05 -26.71
C PRO A 12 -6.70 -15.86 -27.01
N LEU A 13 -7.06 -15.04 -28.00
CA LEU A 13 -6.28 -13.87 -28.42
C LEU A 13 -5.90 -12.94 -27.24
N ASN A 14 -6.80 -12.79 -26.27
CA ASN A 14 -6.52 -11.98 -25.08
C ASN A 14 -5.37 -12.54 -24.22
N GLN A 15 -5.22 -13.87 -24.12
CA GLN A 15 -4.11 -14.49 -23.40
C GLN A 15 -2.79 -14.29 -24.15
N SER A 16 -2.79 -14.46 -25.47
CA SER A 16 -1.62 -14.20 -26.31
C SER A 16 -1.18 -12.74 -26.22
N MET A 17 -2.13 -11.79 -26.20
CA MET A 17 -1.82 -10.37 -26.02
C MET A 17 -1.24 -10.06 -24.64
N ARG A 18 -1.71 -10.71 -23.56
CA ARG A 18 -1.16 -10.50 -22.21
C ARG A 18 0.31 -10.89 -22.10
N LEU A 19 0.74 -11.93 -22.81
CA LEU A 19 2.16 -12.34 -22.85
C LEU A 19 3.07 -11.32 -23.55
N LEU A 20 2.52 -10.47 -24.42
CA LEU A 20 3.25 -9.42 -25.13
C LEU A 20 3.28 -8.09 -24.35
N LEU A 21 2.46 -7.95 -23.31
CA LEU A 21 2.39 -6.74 -22.51
C LEU A 21 3.39 -6.82 -21.34
N PRO A 22 4.22 -5.78 -21.14
CA PRO A 22 5.04 -5.64 -19.94
C PRO A 22 4.22 -5.81 -18.65
N PRO A 23 4.79 -6.41 -17.60
CA PRO A 23 4.11 -6.51 -16.30
C PRO A 23 3.71 -5.11 -15.82
N GLY A 24 2.45 -4.93 -15.46
CA GLY A 24 1.87 -3.63 -15.05
C GLY A 24 1.02 -2.93 -16.12
N LEU A 25 1.10 -3.31 -17.40
CA LEU A 25 0.15 -2.84 -18.44
C LEU A 25 -1.21 -3.55 -18.37
N GLU A 26 -1.32 -4.61 -17.58
CA GLU A 26 -2.62 -5.19 -17.18
C GLU A 26 -3.41 -4.30 -16.21
N ALA A 27 -2.85 -3.15 -15.80
CA ALA A 27 -3.50 -2.22 -14.90
C ALA A 27 -4.87 -1.80 -15.44
N ARG A 28 -5.88 -1.82 -14.56
CA ARG A 28 -7.22 -1.37 -14.89
C ARG A 28 -7.17 0.07 -15.40
N THR A 29 -7.87 0.37 -16.49
CA THR A 29 -8.08 1.74 -16.96
C THR A 29 -9.35 2.31 -16.34
N PHE A 30 -9.44 3.63 -16.27
CA PHE A 30 -10.68 4.35 -16.00
C PHE A 30 -10.76 5.55 -16.94
N ILE A 31 -11.99 6.02 -17.20
CA ILE A 31 -12.22 7.17 -18.06
C ILE A 31 -12.16 8.44 -17.21
N VAL A 32 -11.39 9.41 -17.68
CA VAL A 32 -11.28 10.74 -17.13
C VAL A 32 -11.91 11.72 -18.11
N VAL A 33 -12.92 12.45 -17.64
CA VAL A 33 -13.54 13.55 -18.36
C VAL A 33 -12.85 14.83 -17.94
N SER A 34 -12.32 15.57 -18.91
CA SER A 34 -11.72 16.89 -18.70
C SER A 34 -12.52 17.95 -19.46
N GLN A 35 -12.64 19.15 -18.90
CA GLN A 35 -13.17 20.29 -19.64
C GLN A 35 -12.14 20.73 -20.70
N THR A 36 -12.59 21.01 -21.92
CA THR A 36 -11.71 21.47 -22.98
C THR A 36 -11.33 22.93 -22.76
N THR A 37 -10.05 23.21 -22.55
CA THR A 37 -9.54 24.58 -22.36
C THR A 37 -9.78 25.43 -23.61
N GLY A 38 -10.42 26.58 -23.43
CA GLY A 38 -10.68 27.52 -24.53
C GLY A 38 -11.88 27.16 -25.42
N ALA A 39 -12.72 26.20 -25.01
CA ALA A 39 -13.95 25.90 -25.72
C ALA A 39 -14.91 27.11 -25.66
N ILE A 40 -15.16 27.72 -26.81
CA ILE A 40 -16.16 28.79 -26.97
C ILE A 40 -17.49 28.12 -27.28
N HIS A 41 -18.46 28.25 -26.38
CA HIS A 41 -19.80 27.69 -26.58
C HIS A 41 -20.62 28.66 -27.43
N THR A 42 -21.01 28.26 -28.63
CA THR A 42 -21.79 29.09 -29.56
C THR A 42 -23.31 28.79 -29.54
N GLY A 43 -23.76 27.85 -28.69
CA GLY A 43 -25.16 27.43 -28.59
C GLY A 43 -25.69 27.42 -27.16
N GLN A 44 -27.02 27.36 -27.01
CA GLN A 44 -27.65 27.20 -25.70
C GLN A 44 -27.26 25.86 -25.08
N LEU A 45 -26.93 25.88 -23.78
CA LEU A 45 -26.68 24.69 -22.98
C LEU A 45 -27.98 24.28 -22.31
N THR A 46 -28.24 22.97 -22.23
CA THR A 46 -29.31 22.47 -21.36
C THR A 46 -28.93 22.67 -19.89
N ALA A 47 -29.92 22.59 -18.99
CA ALA A 47 -29.67 22.71 -17.56
C ALA A 47 -28.71 21.61 -17.04
N GLU A 48 -28.80 20.41 -17.62
CA GLU A 48 -27.95 19.25 -17.30
C GLU A 48 -26.52 19.44 -17.81
N GLU A 49 -26.36 19.85 -19.08
CA GLU A 49 -25.05 20.18 -19.66
C GLU A 49 -24.32 21.26 -18.86
N ALA A 50 -25.03 22.34 -18.49
CA ALA A 50 -24.49 23.41 -17.67
C ALA A 50 -24.18 22.96 -16.22
N ALA A 51 -24.89 21.97 -15.69
CA ALA A 51 -24.57 21.38 -14.39
C ALA A 51 -23.28 20.55 -14.45
N VAL A 52 -23.08 19.77 -15.52
CA VAL A 52 -21.86 18.98 -15.75
C VAL A 52 -20.62 19.88 -15.86
N LEU A 53 -20.68 20.93 -16.67
CA LEU A 53 -19.56 21.85 -16.83
C LEU A 53 -19.21 22.55 -15.51
N ARG A 54 -20.20 23.03 -14.75
CA ARG A 54 -19.98 23.61 -13.41
C ARG A 54 -19.40 22.60 -12.43
N LEU A 55 -19.79 21.33 -12.51
CA LEU A 55 -19.26 20.27 -11.67
C LEU A 55 -17.77 19.98 -12.00
N LEU A 56 -17.42 19.96 -13.28
CA LEU A 56 -16.03 19.84 -13.74
C LEU A 56 -15.18 21.03 -13.26
N GLU A 57 -15.67 22.26 -13.43
CA GLU A 57 -14.98 23.48 -12.98
C GLU A 57 -14.69 23.45 -11.47
N ARG A 58 -15.69 23.11 -10.64
CA ARG A 58 -15.54 23.00 -9.18
C ARG A 58 -14.52 21.93 -8.74
N ARG A 59 -14.24 20.95 -9.60
CA ARG A 59 -13.32 19.83 -9.34
C ARG A 59 -11.95 20.02 -10.01
N GLY A 60 -11.66 21.22 -10.50
CA GLY A 60 -10.37 21.52 -11.15
C GLY A 60 -10.30 21.10 -12.62
N GLY A 61 -11.45 21.04 -13.30
CA GLY A 61 -11.56 20.78 -14.74
C GLY A 61 -11.40 19.32 -15.15
N ARG A 62 -11.27 18.39 -14.21
CA ARG A 62 -11.04 16.96 -14.50
C ARG A 62 -11.66 16.05 -13.45
N VAL A 63 -12.50 15.10 -13.88
CA VAL A 63 -13.20 14.15 -13.00
C VAL A 63 -13.26 12.78 -13.67
N ARG A 64 -13.31 11.70 -12.87
CA ARG A 64 -13.57 10.36 -13.40
C ARG A 64 -15.01 10.25 -13.93
N ALA A 65 -15.21 9.55 -15.05
CA ALA A 65 -16.53 9.41 -15.66
C ALA A 65 -17.55 8.74 -14.72
N ASP A 66 -17.15 7.71 -13.98
CA ASP A 66 -18.02 7.01 -13.01
C ASP A 66 -18.55 7.96 -11.91
N LEU A 67 -17.69 8.82 -11.38
CA LEU A 67 -18.07 9.83 -10.40
C LEU A 67 -18.91 10.96 -11.00
N LEU A 68 -18.69 11.27 -12.28
CA LEU A 68 -19.41 12.31 -12.97
C LEU A 68 -20.84 11.86 -13.31
N LEU A 69 -20.99 10.67 -13.92
CA LEU A 69 -22.27 10.09 -14.31
C LEU A 69 -23.21 9.94 -13.10
N GLY A 70 -22.69 9.49 -11.95
CA GLY A 70 -23.48 9.37 -10.71
C GLY A 70 -23.94 10.71 -10.09
N ARG A 71 -23.57 11.85 -10.69
CA ARG A 71 -23.96 13.20 -10.25
C ARG A 71 -24.81 13.95 -11.27
N ILE A 72 -25.00 13.39 -12.45
CA ILE A 72 -25.86 13.96 -13.49
C ILE A 72 -27.29 13.52 -13.19
N PRO A 73 -28.23 14.46 -12.96
CA PRO A 73 -29.64 14.13 -12.86
C PRO A 73 -30.18 13.78 -14.26
N GLY A 74 -30.94 12.70 -14.38
CA GLY A 74 -31.57 12.28 -15.64
C GLY A 74 -31.56 10.77 -15.84
N ASP A 75 -32.31 10.30 -16.83
CA ASP A 75 -32.41 8.87 -17.18
C ASP A 75 -31.22 8.39 -18.03
N ASP A 76 -30.55 9.29 -18.76
CA ASP A 76 -29.39 8.97 -19.62
C ASP A 76 -28.22 9.96 -19.44
N PRO A 77 -27.43 9.82 -18.36
CA PRO A 77 -26.28 10.68 -18.11
C PRO A 77 -25.13 10.47 -19.10
N GLU A 78 -25.09 9.32 -19.78
CA GLU A 78 -24.07 9.03 -20.80
C GLU A 78 -24.33 9.84 -22.07
N ALA A 79 -25.58 9.97 -22.50
CA ALA A 79 -25.95 10.80 -23.64
C ALA A 79 -25.59 12.28 -23.43
N VAL A 80 -25.78 12.82 -22.23
CA VAL A 80 -25.38 14.21 -21.89
C VAL A 80 -23.88 14.39 -22.06
N LEU A 81 -23.09 13.43 -21.56
CA LEU A 81 -21.63 13.48 -21.68
C LEU A 81 -21.18 13.34 -23.14
N HIS A 82 -21.85 12.50 -23.93
CA HIS A 82 -21.58 12.33 -25.35
C HIS A 82 -21.86 13.60 -26.14
N ALA A 83 -23.00 14.25 -25.91
CA ALA A 83 -23.36 15.52 -26.55
C ALA A 83 -22.33 16.63 -26.24
N LEU A 84 -21.86 16.73 -24.99
CA LEU A 84 -20.80 17.66 -24.62
C LEU A 84 -19.48 17.35 -25.32
N ALA A 85 -19.16 16.07 -25.52
CA ALA A 85 -17.94 15.65 -26.21
C ALA A 85 -18.01 15.93 -27.72
N GLU A 86 -19.14 15.67 -28.37
CA GLU A 86 -19.36 16.00 -29.79
C GLU A 86 -19.24 17.50 -30.05
N ARG A 87 -19.69 18.32 -29.10
CA ARG A 87 -19.54 19.79 -29.14
C ARG A 87 -18.13 20.27 -28.79
N GLY A 88 -17.22 19.35 -28.43
CA GLY A 88 -15.84 19.65 -28.07
C GLY A 88 -15.69 20.35 -26.71
N LEU A 89 -16.72 20.33 -25.86
CA LEU A 89 -16.72 21.02 -24.57
C LEU A 89 -16.03 20.22 -23.47
N VAL A 90 -16.04 18.90 -23.63
CA VAL A 90 -15.34 17.95 -22.76
C VAL A 90 -14.55 16.95 -23.59
N ASP A 91 -13.51 16.41 -23.00
CA ASP A 91 -12.66 15.37 -23.57
C ASP A 91 -12.59 14.18 -22.61
N ALA A 92 -12.90 12.99 -23.12
CA ALA A 92 -12.93 11.76 -22.34
C ALA A 92 -11.74 10.87 -22.72
N ARG A 93 -10.81 10.66 -21.79
CA ARG A 93 -9.59 9.88 -22.02
C ARG A 93 -9.47 8.70 -21.06
N TYR A 94 -9.00 7.56 -21.57
CA TYR A 94 -8.58 6.45 -20.73
C TYR A 94 -7.28 6.79 -20.00
N THR A 95 -7.27 6.55 -18.69
CA THR A 95 -6.10 6.72 -17.82
C THR A 95 -5.88 5.43 -17.03
N LEU A 96 -4.62 5.11 -16.74
CA LEU A 96 -4.26 3.96 -15.91
C LEU A 96 -4.58 4.23 -14.44
N VAL A 97 -5.15 3.24 -13.75
CA VAL A 97 -5.27 3.27 -12.29
C VAL A 97 -3.86 3.40 -11.69
N PRO A 98 -3.59 4.45 -10.88
CA PRO A 98 -2.31 4.58 -10.20
C PRO A 98 -2.03 3.34 -9.33
N PRO A 99 -0.78 2.86 -9.27
CA PRO A 99 -0.45 1.78 -8.36
C PRO A 99 -0.76 2.21 -6.93
N LYS A 100 -1.48 1.36 -6.19
CA LYS A 100 -1.70 1.54 -4.74
C LYS A 100 -0.64 0.71 -4.01
N PRO A 101 0.50 1.30 -3.61
CA PRO A 101 1.48 0.56 -2.82
C PRO A 101 0.82 0.09 -1.52
N ALA A 102 1.09 -1.16 -1.13
CA ALA A 102 0.68 -1.64 0.17
C ALA A 102 1.39 -0.84 1.28
N PRO A 103 0.76 -0.63 2.46
CA PRO A 103 1.45 -0.04 3.60
C PRO A 103 2.70 -0.85 3.96
N PRO A 104 3.77 -0.21 4.45
CA PRO A 104 4.96 -0.93 4.86
C PRO A 104 4.66 -1.88 6.02
N ARG A 105 5.31 -3.05 6.00
CA ARG A 105 5.28 -4.02 7.09
C ARG A 105 6.56 -3.88 7.90
N VAL A 106 6.44 -3.70 9.21
CA VAL A 106 7.58 -3.59 10.12
C VAL A 106 7.57 -4.80 11.04
N GLN A 107 8.69 -5.52 11.09
CA GLN A 107 8.91 -6.65 12.00
C GLN A 107 9.50 -6.12 13.31
N TYR A 108 8.79 -6.36 14.42
CA TYR A 108 9.23 -5.98 15.77
C TYR A 108 9.69 -7.20 16.55
N VAL A 109 10.72 -7.04 17.36
CA VAL A 109 11.29 -8.10 18.18
C VAL A 109 10.93 -7.88 19.64
N ARG A 110 10.41 -8.93 20.29
CA ARG A 110 10.13 -8.95 21.73
C ARG A 110 10.94 -10.05 22.40
N LEU A 111 11.56 -9.73 23.54
CA LEU A 111 12.20 -10.72 24.41
C LEU A 111 11.13 -11.49 25.20
N LEU A 112 11.16 -12.81 25.13
CA LEU A 112 10.27 -13.70 25.89
C LEU A 112 10.99 -14.43 27.02
N ALA A 113 12.30 -14.62 26.91
CA ALA A 113 13.11 -15.25 27.95
C ALA A 113 13.21 -14.35 29.18
N ASP A 114 13.08 -14.94 30.37
CA ASP A 114 13.34 -14.29 31.65
C ASP A 114 14.84 -14.21 31.94
N ASP A 115 15.24 -13.28 32.81
CA ASP A 115 16.65 -12.98 33.12
C ASP A 115 17.41 -14.24 33.59
N ALA A 116 16.76 -15.12 34.36
CA ALA A 116 17.35 -16.38 34.82
C ALA A 116 17.67 -17.36 33.66
N THR A 117 16.79 -17.44 32.65
CA THR A 117 17.02 -18.28 31.46
C THR A 117 18.10 -17.68 30.56
N ILE A 118 18.15 -16.36 30.45
CA ILE A 118 19.20 -15.65 29.70
C ILE A 118 20.56 -15.93 30.34
N GLU A 119 20.71 -15.66 31.64
CA GLU A 119 21.96 -15.86 32.38
C GLU A 119 22.43 -17.33 32.38
N ALA A 120 21.52 -18.29 32.50
CA ALA A 120 21.86 -19.72 32.43
C ALA A 120 22.34 -20.17 31.03
N SER A 121 22.02 -19.40 29.99
CA SER A 121 22.24 -19.77 28.60
C SER A 121 23.36 -18.99 27.90
N LEU A 122 23.68 -17.79 28.39
CA LEU A 122 24.83 -16.98 27.94
C LEU A 122 26.16 -17.78 27.91
N PRO A 123 26.51 -18.62 28.91
CA PRO A 123 27.73 -19.43 28.87
C PRO A 123 27.73 -20.51 27.78
N ARG A 124 26.54 -21.01 27.40
CA ARG A 124 26.36 -22.08 26.40
C ARG A 124 26.34 -21.57 24.97
N LEU A 125 26.13 -20.27 24.78
CA LEU A 125 26.17 -19.61 23.47
C LEU A 125 27.60 -19.41 22.94
N GLY A 126 28.62 -19.67 23.78
CA GLY A 126 30.04 -19.61 23.39
C GLY A 126 30.54 -18.21 23.01
N ARG A 127 31.88 -18.09 22.94
CA ARG A 127 32.70 -16.96 22.45
C ARG A 127 32.00 -16.08 21.38
N PRO A 128 32.37 -14.77 21.27
CA PRO A 128 31.50 -13.67 20.83
C PRO A 128 30.53 -14.08 19.72
N SER A 129 29.34 -14.51 20.12
CA SER A 129 28.31 -14.96 19.19
C SER A 129 27.33 -13.82 18.94
N LYS A 130 26.97 -13.63 17.68
CA LYS A 130 25.97 -12.62 17.29
C LYS A 130 24.60 -12.84 17.93
N GLN A 131 24.31 -14.07 18.38
CA GLN A 131 23.12 -14.40 19.16
C GLN A 131 23.20 -13.84 20.59
N ALA A 132 24.37 -13.95 21.25
CA ALA A 132 24.57 -13.36 22.57
C ALA A 132 24.53 -11.82 22.51
N ASP A 133 25.15 -11.21 21.49
CA ASP A 133 25.12 -9.76 21.29
C ASP A 133 23.67 -9.25 21.10
N ALA A 134 22.86 -9.95 20.31
CA ALA A 134 21.45 -9.63 20.11
C ALA A 134 20.60 -9.78 21.39
N LEU A 135 20.83 -10.84 22.18
CA LEU A 135 20.15 -11.02 23.45
C LEU A 135 20.54 -9.96 24.48
N LEU A 136 21.83 -9.61 24.57
CA LEU A 136 22.30 -8.54 25.45
C LEU A 136 21.70 -7.19 25.05
N ALA A 137 21.62 -6.89 23.74
CA ALA A 137 20.99 -5.68 23.25
C ALA A 137 19.50 -5.59 23.62
N LEU A 138 18.78 -6.72 23.59
CA LEU A 138 17.38 -6.82 24.02
C LEU A 138 17.24 -6.75 25.56
N ALA A 139 18.06 -7.47 26.31
CA ALA A 139 18.03 -7.53 27.77
C ALA A 139 18.38 -6.18 28.41
N ASN A 140 19.39 -5.47 27.89
CA ASN A 140 19.74 -4.12 28.36
C ASN A 140 18.61 -3.10 28.16
N ARG A 141 17.71 -3.34 27.20
CA ARG A 141 16.57 -2.47 26.90
C ARG A 141 15.29 -2.91 27.63
N ALA A 142 15.13 -4.20 27.88
CA ALA A 142 14.05 -4.76 28.69
C ALA A 142 14.26 -4.51 30.19
N GLY A 143 15.51 -4.53 30.67
CA GLY A 143 15.93 -4.29 32.06
C GLY A 143 15.79 -2.83 32.53
N GLY A 144 15.22 -1.95 31.71
CA GLY A 144 14.73 -0.65 32.15
C GLY A 144 13.39 -0.78 32.87
N HIS A 145 13.34 -1.46 34.01
CA HIS A 145 12.24 -1.35 34.99
C HIS A 145 12.80 -0.82 36.32
N PRO A 146 12.18 0.21 36.92
CA PRO A 146 12.62 0.76 38.19
C PRO A 146 12.38 -0.28 39.29
N ALA A 147 13.43 -0.64 40.00
CA ALA A 147 13.29 -1.27 41.30
C ALA A 147 12.66 -0.24 42.26
N GLY A 148 11.37 -0.42 42.57
CA GLY A 148 10.70 0.16 43.73
C GLY A 148 9.93 1.46 43.49
N SER A 149 8.60 1.35 43.39
CA SER A 149 7.62 1.97 44.29
C SER A 149 6.25 2.03 43.61
N ASP A 150 5.22 1.58 44.33
CA ASP A 150 3.80 1.70 44.04
C ASP A 150 3.40 2.96 43.25
N GLN A 151 3.08 2.81 41.96
CA GLN A 151 2.06 3.62 41.29
C GLN A 151 1.68 3.02 39.94
N ASP A 152 0.43 2.56 39.85
CA ASP A 152 -0.29 2.23 38.62
C ASP A 152 -0.32 3.46 37.69
N ILE A 153 0.63 3.52 36.78
CA ILE A 153 0.54 4.31 35.55
C ILE A 153 0.82 3.32 34.41
N PRO A 154 -0.03 3.22 33.39
CA PRO A 154 0.28 2.42 32.21
C PRO A 154 1.49 3.03 31.49
N GLN A 155 2.70 2.55 31.81
CA GLN A 155 3.93 2.96 31.14
C GLN A 155 3.79 2.61 29.64
N PRO A 156 3.96 3.57 28.71
CA PRO A 156 3.80 3.31 27.29
C PRO A 156 4.88 2.32 26.84
N ALA A 157 4.41 1.19 26.29
CA ALA A 157 5.16 0.18 25.55
C ALA A 157 6.68 0.43 25.49
N ALA A 158 7.43 -0.29 26.32
CA ALA A 158 8.88 -0.43 26.18
C ALA A 158 9.24 -0.43 24.70
N ALA A 159 9.97 0.60 24.26
CA ALA A 159 10.11 0.97 22.85
C ALA A 159 10.38 -0.27 21.99
N LEU A 160 9.35 -0.72 21.26
CA LEU A 160 9.41 -1.92 20.44
C LEU A 160 10.57 -1.78 19.47
N LEU A 161 11.56 -2.65 19.59
CA LEU A 161 12.74 -2.63 18.74
C LEU A 161 12.39 -3.33 17.43
N THR A 162 12.68 -2.71 16.29
CA THR A 162 12.48 -3.40 15.02
C THR A 162 13.57 -4.45 14.82
N LEU A 163 13.30 -5.45 13.98
CA LEU A 163 14.29 -6.46 13.61
C LEU A 163 15.52 -5.82 12.94
N ALA A 164 15.29 -4.78 12.12
CA ALA A 164 16.36 -4.02 11.49
C ALA A 164 17.23 -3.31 12.53
N ASP A 165 16.63 -2.58 13.47
CA ASP A 165 17.38 -1.87 14.53
C ASP A 165 18.17 -2.84 15.41
N LEU A 166 17.60 -4.02 15.71
CA LEU A 166 18.30 -5.05 16.47
C LEU A 166 19.52 -5.60 15.72
N CYS A 167 19.37 -5.84 14.42
CA CYS A 167 20.46 -6.30 13.56
C CYS A 167 21.58 -5.27 13.47
N GLU A 168 21.23 -3.97 13.39
CA GLU A 168 22.21 -2.89 13.42
C GLU A 168 22.95 -2.82 14.76
N LEU A 169 22.23 -2.87 15.89
CA LEU A 169 22.80 -2.80 17.24
C LEU A 169 23.71 -3.99 17.57
N ALA A 170 23.30 -5.20 17.19
CA ALA A 170 24.10 -6.41 17.40
C ALA A 170 25.16 -6.64 16.30
N HIS A 171 25.21 -5.76 15.31
CA HIS A 171 26.04 -5.91 14.11
C HIS A 171 25.91 -7.33 13.51
N CYS A 172 24.68 -7.78 13.29
CA CYS A 172 24.36 -9.11 12.80
C CYS A 172 23.34 -9.08 11.65
N THR A 173 23.21 -10.20 10.94
CA THR A 173 22.12 -10.41 9.96
C THR A 173 20.89 -10.98 10.65
N GLU A 174 19.78 -11.17 9.92
CA GLU A 174 18.55 -11.73 10.53
C GLU A 174 18.70 -13.18 10.99
N GLY A 175 19.66 -13.95 10.43
CA GLY A 175 19.83 -15.37 10.70
C GLY A 175 20.00 -15.69 12.20
N PRO A 176 20.95 -15.04 12.91
CA PRO A 176 21.08 -15.14 14.36
C PRO A 176 19.80 -14.82 15.15
N VAL A 177 19.06 -13.78 14.74
CA VAL A 177 17.82 -13.36 15.40
C VAL A 177 16.73 -14.42 15.19
N ARG A 178 16.52 -14.91 13.95
CA ARG A 178 15.56 -15.98 13.65
C ARG A 178 15.91 -17.32 14.35
N ALA A 179 17.19 -17.60 14.57
CA ALA A 179 17.60 -18.77 15.34
C ALA A 179 17.22 -18.66 16.84
N LEU A 180 17.16 -17.46 17.40
CA LEU A 180 16.65 -17.21 18.76
C LEU A 180 15.12 -17.35 18.81
N GLU A 181 14.42 -16.92 17.76
CA GLU A 181 12.98 -17.12 17.63
C GLU A 181 12.64 -18.61 17.55
N ALA A 182 13.38 -19.39 16.75
CA ALA A 182 13.19 -20.84 16.65
C ALA A 182 13.44 -21.57 17.99
N ARG A 183 14.21 -20.98 18.90
CA ARG A 183 14.43 -21.47 20.27
C ARG A 183 13.37 -20.98 21.27
N GLY A 184 12.46 -20.12 20.83
CA GLY A 184 11.39 -19.54 21.65
C GLY A 184 11.84 -18.43 22.59
N TRP A 185 13.02 -17.85 22.39
CA TRP A 185 13.58 -16.84 23.31
C TRP A 185 13.17 -15.42 22.96
N ILE A 186 12.84 -15.21 21.69
CA ILE A 186 12.30 -13.95 21.17
C ILE A 186 11.10 -14.25 20.28
N GLU A 187 10.26 -13.25 20.07
CA GLU A 187 9.14 -13.28 19.14
C GLU A 187 9.31 -12.17 18.10
N ILE A 188 9.18 -12.49 16.81
CA ILE A 188 9.16 -11.50 15.73
C ILE A 188 7.69 -11.28 15.32
N ALA A 189 7.11 -10.17 15.75
CA ALA A 189 5.75 -9.79 15.41
C ALA A 189 5.73 -8.90 14.17
N GLU A 190 4.97 -9.28 13.14
CA GLU A 190 4.66 -8.38 12.01
C GLU A 190 3.60 -7.36 12.43
N ARG A 191 3.91 -6.08 12.31
CA ARG A 191 2.92 -5.01 12.49
C ARG A 191 2.87 -4.14 11.24
N GLN A 192 1.66 -3.90 10.76
CA GLN A 192 1.43 -2.92 9.70
C GLN A 192 1.52 -1.52 10.32
N THR A 193 2.34 -0.65 9.73
CA THR A 193 2.29 0.77 10.08
C THR A 193 1.02 1.36 9.50
N LEU A 194 0.12 1.84 10.37
CA LEU A 194 -0.97 2.71 9.95
C LEU A 194 -0.32 4.05 9.58
N VAL A 195 -0.30 4.38 8.29
CA VAL A 195 0.08 5.71 7.79
C VAL A 195 -1.19 6.54 7.64
#